data_AF-A0A848KSN2-F1
#
_entry.id   AF-A0A848KSN2-F1
#
_cell.length_a   1.000
_cell.length_b   1.000
_cell.length_c   1.000
_cell.angle_alpha   90.00
_cell.angle_beta   90.00
_cell.angle_gamma   90.00
#
_symmetry.space_group_name_H-M   'P 1'
#
loop_
_entity.id
_entity.type
_entity.pdbx_description
1 polymer ?
#
loop_
_entity_poly.entity_id
_entity_poly.type
_entity_poly.pdbx_seq_one_letter_code
_entity_poly.pdbx_strand_id
1 'polypeptide(L)'
;MSRRPPRSATTLSMLDELIVDCRACPRLVGWREHVATVKRASFRDETYWGRPVPGFGPADATILVVGLAPAANGANRTGRMFTGDRSGDFLFAALHDVGLASQPTATAIDDGLVLHDVRLTAPVRCAPPDNKPTPTERRTCAPFLAREIELLSATLKVAVVLGAFGWQALMTVLADAGWELPSPRPKFTHGADVELTHPDGRRLHLLGCYHVSQHNTFTGRLTREMLGDVLRQANTIARAEEAPMTDHAAVRVRRIYDDPDPDDGARILVDRLWPRGMSKDRAHLDEWCKAVAPSTELRKWYGHDPAKFPEFAARYRAELTVPERADALADLRRRAAQGPLTLLTAAKRDDISEATVLAHVLRCSGTGHET
;
A
#
# COMPACT_ATOMS: atom_id res chain seq x y z
N MET A 1 21.56 -11.62 -19.03
CA MET A 1 21.57 -11.58 -17.55
C MET A 1 21.34 -10.14 -17.15
N SER A 2 20.27 -9.84 -16.41
CA SER A 2 20.08 -8.49 -15.86
C SER A 2 21.31 -8.15 -15.02
N ARG A 3 22.06 -7.13 -15.45
CA ARG A 3 23.38 -6.77 -14.88
C ARG A 3 23.26 -5.98 -13.58
N ARG A 4 22.04 -5.57 -13.18
CA ARG A 4 21.82 -4.71 -12.03
C ARG A 4 21.34 -5.50 -10.81
N PRO A 5 21.99 -5.36 -9.64
CA PRO A 5 21.56 -6.02 -8.42
C PRO A 5 20.22 -5.41 -7.92
N PRO A 6 19.36 -6.17 -7.23
CA PRO A 6 18.09 -5.65 -6.70
C PRO A 6 18.26 -4.39 -5.83
N ARG A 7 19.36 -4.30 -5.08
CA ARG A 7 19.71 -3.12 -4.25
C ARG A 7 19.83 -1.80 -5.03
N SER A 8 19.97 -1.85 -6.36
CA SER A 8 20.05 -0.64 -7.19
C SER A 8 18.68 0.01 -7.47
N ALA A 9 17.57 -0.67 -7.21
CA ALA A 9 16.23 -0.14 -7.44
C ALA A 9 15.86 0.88 -6.35
N THR A 10 15.65 2.16 -6.69
CA THR A 10 15.23 3.19 -5.73
C THR A 10 13.71 3.29 -5.57
N THR A 11 12.95 2.62 -6.43
CA THR A 11 11.48 2.57 -6.41
C THR A 11 10.99 1.14 -6.59
N LEU A 12 9.74 0.87 -6.20
CA LEU A 12 9.13 -0.45 -6.43
C LEU A 12 8.96 -0.74 -7.92
N SER A 13 8.64 0.26 -8.75
CA SER A 13 8.56 0.07 -10.21
C SER A 13 9.90 -0.37 -10.81
N MET A 14 11.01 0.24 -10.39
CA MET A 14 12.35 -0.21 -10.79
C MET A 14 12.67 -1.62 -10.28
N LEU A 15 12.24 -1.96 -9.06
CA LEU A 15 12.43 -3.30 -8.53
C LEU A 15 11.65 -4.33 -9.35
N ASP A 16 10.42 -3.99 -9.73
CA ASP A 16 9.54 -4.84 -10.53
C ASP A 16 10.16 -5.11 -11.92
N GLU A 17 10.74 -4.10 -12.58
CA GLU A 17 11.52 -4.30 -13.83
C GLU A 17 12.68 -5.29 -13.64
N LEU A 18 13.47 -5.12 -12.57
CA LEU A 18 14.58 -6.05 -12.26
C LEU A 18 14.09 -7.47 -11.97
N ILE A 19 12.92 -7.60 -11.32
CA ILE A 19 12.29 -8.89 -11.05
C ILE A 19 11.94 -9.58 -12.37
N VAL A 20 11.23 -8.91 -13.27
CA VAL A 20 10.73 -9.50 -14.53
C VAL A 20 11.87 -10.03 -15.42
N ASP A 21 13.04 -9.38 -15.38
CA ASP A 21 14.21 -9.80 -16.17
C ASP A 21 15.07 -10.88 -15.49
N CYS A 22 14.72 -11.30 -14.29
CA CYS A 22 15.49 -12.28 -13.53
C CYS A 22 15.46 -13.70 -14.16
N ARG A 23 16.65 -14.27 -14.33
CA ARG A 23 16.88 -15.65 -14.80
C ARG A 23 17.83 -16.44 -13.90
N ALA A 24 17.98 -16.04 -12.64
CA ALA A 24 19.02 -16.55 -11.73
C ALA A 24 18.84 -18.02 -11.30
N CYS A 25 17.64 -18.60 -11.45
CA CYS A 25 17.32 -19.95 -11.02
C CYS A 25 17.00 -20.86 -12.23
N PRO A 26 17.96 -21.61 -12.80
CA PRO A 26 17.75 -22.37 -14.04
C PRO A 26 16.55 -23.32 -14.01
N ARG A 27 16.33 -24.02 -12.88
CA ARG A 27 15.18 -24.92 -12.71
C ARG A 27 13.84 -24.19 -12.80
N LEU A 28 13.73 -23.04 -12.13
CA LEU A 28 12.50 -22.23 -12.14
C LEU A 28 12.27 -21.56 -13.50
N VAL A 29 13.34 -21.11 -14.16
CA VAL A 29 13.29 -20.54 -15.51
C VAL A 29 12.79 -21.59 -16.50
N GLY A 30 13.39 -22.78 -16.51
CA GLY A 30 12.96 -23.87 -17.38
C GLY A 30 11.51 -24.28 -17.10
N TRP A 31 11.13 -24.40 -15.83
CA TRP A 31 9.76 -24.79 -15.47
C TRP A 31 8.70 -23.75 -15.85
N ARG A 32 8.90 -22.47 -15.50
CA ARG A 32 7.90 -21.42 -15.75
C ARG A 32 7.64 -21.22 -17.24
N GLU A 33 8.68 -21.34 -18.06
CA GLU A 33 8.63 -21.22 -19.53
C GLU A 33 8.04 -22.48 -20.17
N HIS A 34 8.38 -23.67 -19.65
CA HIS A 34 7.78 -24.92 -20.08
C HIS A 34 6.26 -24.92 -19.86
N VAL A 35 5.81 -24.52 -18.67
CA VAL A 35 4.38 -24.39 -18.36
C VAL A 35 3.69 -23.36 -19.26
N ALA A 36 4.35 -22.22 -19.53
CA ALA A 36 3.82 -21.20 -20.44
C ALA A 36 3.70 -21.66 -21.91
N THR A 37 4.50 -22.65 -22.29
CA THR A 37 4.50 -23.23 -23.65
C THR A 37 3.49 -24.37 -23.77
N VAL A 38 3.54 -25.35 -22.86
CA VAL A 38 2.68 -26.55 -22.90
C VAL A 38 1.23 -26.18 -22.56
N LYS A 39 1.06 -25.30 -21.57
CA LYS A 39 -0.21 -24.80 -21.03
C LYS A 39 -1.12 -25.92 -20.52
N ARG A 40 -2.02 -25.58 -19.59
CA ARG A 40 -3.10 -26.49 -19.21
C ARG A 40 -4.17 -26.46 -20.31
N ALA A 41 -4.81 -27.60 -20.58
CA ALA A 41 -5.86 -27.69 -21.61
C ALA A 41 -6.95 -26.61 -21.49
N SER A 42 -7.35 -26.25 -20.27
CA SER A 42 -8.35 -25.21 -20.00
C SER A 42 -7.89 -23.78 -20.34
N PHE A 43 -6.59 -23.57 -20.53
CA PHE A 43 -5.95 -22.27 -20.77
C PHE A 43 -5.09 -22.28 -22.05
N ARG A 44 -5.29 -23.26 -22.94
CA ARG A 44 -4.43 -23.49 -24.11
C ARG A 44 -4.36 -22.26 -25.06
N ASP A 45 -5.46 -21.53 -25.14
CA ASP A 45 -5.65 -20.39 -26.04
C ASP A 45 -5.21 -19.06 -25.39
N GLU A 46 -4.80 -19.07 -24.11
CA GLU A 46 -4.33 -17.87 -23.40
C GLU A 46 -2.83 -17.63 -23.58
N THR A 47 -2.43 -16.35 -23.57
CA THR A 47 -1.02 -15.97 -23.50
C THR A 47 -0.57 -15.99 -22.04
N TYR A 48 0.43 -16.81 -21.73
CA TYR A 48 0.99 -16.90 -20.38
C TYR A 48 2.08 -15.84 -20.16
N TRP A 49 2.16 -15.34 -18.93
CA TRP A 49 3.24 -14.46 -18.47
C TRP A 49 4.63 -15.13 -18.56
N GLY A 50 4.79 -16.35 -18.05
CA GLY A 50 6.01 -17.16 -18.20
C GLY A 50 7.30 -16.54 -17.62
N ARG A 51 7.16 -15.53 -16.75
CA ARG A 51 8.26 -14.71 -16.22
C ARG A 51 8.16 -14.61 -14.68
N PRO A 52 9.19 -14.10 -13.99
CA PRO A 52 9.06 -13.75 -12.57
C PRO A 52 7.88 -12.78 -12.39
N VAL A 53 7.12 -12.97 -11.32
CA VAL A 53 5.94 -12.18 -11.00
C VAL A 53 6.34 -11.10 -9.98
N PRO A 54 6.14 -9.81 -10.29
CA PRO A 54 6.37 -8.72 -9.34
C PRO A 54 5.37 -8.70 -8.19
N GLY A 55 5.60 -7.83 -7.19
CA GLY A 55 4.60 -7.60 -6.15
C GLY A 55 3.37 -6.87 -6.71
N PHE A 56 2.23 -6.96 -6.03
CA PHE A 56 0.98 -6.30 -6.47
C PHE A 56 0.34 -5.53 -5.33
N GLY A 57 0.03 -4.25 -5.55
CA GLY A 57 -0.53 -3.35 -4.55
C GLY A 57 0.21 -2.01 -4.51
N PRO A 58 -0.27 -1.05 -3.70
CA PRO A 58 0.25 0.31 -3.69
C PRO A 58 1.66 0.38 -3.07
N ALA A 59 2.37 1.47 -3.36
CA ALA A 59 3.77 1.65 -2.96
C ALA A 59 3.96 2.14 -1.51
N ASP A 60 2.87 2.61 -0.91
CA ASP A 60 2.71 3.07 0.46
C ASP A 60 1.90 2.07 1.30
N ALA A 61 1.85 0.80 0.88
CA ALA A 61 1.14 -0.24 1.61
C ALA A 61 1.62 -0.33 3.07
N THR A 62 0.66 -0.37 3.98
CA THR A 62 0.89 -0.54 5.43
C THR A 62 0.83 -2.02 5.83
N ILE A 63 0.23 -2.86 4.98
CA ILE A 63 0.08 -4.30 5.13
C ILE A 63 0.80 -5.02 3.98
N LEU A 64 1.69 -5.96 4.32
CA LEU A 64 2.32 -6.86 3.34
C LEU A 64 1.79 -8.29 3.50
N VAL A 65 1.17 -8.86 2.48
CA VAL A 65 0.81 -10.27 2.47
C VAL A 65 1.91 -11.07 1.77
N VAL A 66 2.53 -11.99 2.50
CA VAL A 66 3.66 -12.79 2.02
C VAL A 66 3.23 -14.23 1.77
N GLY A 67 3.19 -14.63 0.50
CA GLY A 67 2.88 -15.99 0.06
C GLY A 67 4.05 -16.97 0.09
N LEU A 68 3.97 -17.96 -0.80
CA LEU A 68 5.01 -18.96 -1.04
C LEU A 68 5.77 -18.68 -2.36
N ALA A 69 5.07 -18.84 -3.48
CA ALA A 69 5.54 -18.60 -4.84
C ALA A 69 4.34 -18.59 -5.81
N PRO A 70 4.49 -18.05 -7.04
CA PRO A 70 3.48 -18.16 -8.09
C PRO A 70 3.04 -19.60 -8.38
N ALA A 71 1.73 -19.82 -8.53
CA ALA A 71 1.23 -21.07 -9.07
C ALA A 71 1.50 -21.16 -10.58
N ALA A 72 1.77 -22.37 -11.07
CA ALA A 72 2.10 -22.65 -12.47
C ALA A 72 1.03 -22.14 -13.47
N ASN A 73 -0.25 -22.25 -13.12
CA ASN A 73 -1.38 -21.80 -13.95
C ASN A 73 -2.19 -20.65 -13.33
N GLY A 74 -1.68 -20.06 -12.25
CA GLY A 74 -2.22 -18.83 -11.64
C GLY A 74 -1.34 -17.66 -12.04
N ALA A 75 -0.58 -17.12 -11.09
CA ALA A 75 0.29 -15.96 -11.32
C ALA A 75 1.34 -16.14 -12.44
N ASN A 76 1.82 -17.36 -12.74
CA ASN A 76 2.70 -17.59 -13.89
C ASN A 76 1.99 -17.51 -15.25
N ARG A 77 0.66 -17.66 -15.26
CA ARG A 77 -0.20 -17.41 -16.42
C ARG A 77 -0.58 -15.93 -16.50
N THR A 78 -1.07 -15.37 -15.40
CA THR A 78 -1.70 -14.04 -15.36
C THR A 78 -0.72 -12.88 -15.18
N GLY A 79 0.49 -13.14 -14.67
CA GLY A 79 1.49 -12.11 -14.39
C GLY A 79 1.24 -11.27 -13.13
N ARG A 80 0.21 -11.61 -12.34
CA ARG A 80 -0.12 -10.91 -11.08
C ARG A 80 -0.18 -11.88 -9.91
N MET A 81 0.41 -11.49 -8.77
CA MET A 81 0.43 -12.32 -7.57
C MET A 81 -0.97 -12.79 -7.18
N PHE A 82 -1.07 -14.08 -6.82
CA PHE A 82 -2.32 -14.74 -6.42
C PHE A 82 -3.46 -14.68 -7.45
N THR A 83 -3.23 -14.32 -8.72
CA THR A 83 -4.33 -14.11 -9.69
C THR A 83 -4.53 -15.33 -10.59
N GLY A 84 -5.78 -15.74 -10.81
CA GLY A 84 -6.13 -16.81 -11.75
C GLY A 84 -6.01 -18.25 -11.24
N ASP A 85 -6.02 -18.45 -9.93
CA ASP A 85 -6.12 -19.78 -9.31
C ASP A 85 -6.99 -19.75 -8.04
N ARG A 86 -7.42 -20.94 -7.57
CA ARG A 86 -8.34 -21.04 -6.42
C ARG A 86 -7.78 -20.50 -5.11
N SER A 87 -6.45 -20.51 -4.94
CA SER A 87 -5.82 -19.95 -3.74
C SER A 87 -5.99 -18.43 -3.73
N GLY A 88 -5.85 -17.84 -4.92
CA GLY A 88 -6.21 -16.47 -5.24
C GLY A 88 -7.65 -16.12 -4.96
N ASP A 89 -8.59 -16.89 -5.52
CA ASP A 89 -10.03 -16.68 -5.35
C ASP A 89 -10.41 -16.64 -3.86
N PHE A 90 -9.79 -17.50 -3.05
CA PHE A 90 -10.00 -17.53 -1.61
C PHE A 90 -9.45 -16.27 -0.91
N LEU A 91 -8.24 -15.84 -1.27
CA LEU A 91 -7.57 -14.68 -0.69
C LEU A 91 -8.26 -13.36 -1.06
N PHE A 92 -8.52 -13.12 -2.34
CA PHE A 92 -9.11 -11.86 -2.81
C PHE A 92 -10.53 -11.66 -2.30
N ALA A 93 -11.32 -12.72 -2.22
CA ALA A 93 -12.64 -12.62 -1.63
C ALA A 93 -12.55 -12.24 -0.14
N ALA A 94 -11.62 -12.82 0.63
CA ALA A 94 -11.42 -12.44 2.02
C ALA A 94 -10.89 -11.00 2.19
N LEU A 95 -9.98 -10.55 1.31
CA LEU A 95 -9.51 -9.16 1.29
C LEU A 95 -10.65 -8.18 1.01
N HIS A 96 -11.53 -8.49 0.05
CA HIS A 96 -12.70 -7.69 -0.24
C HIS A 96 -13.70 -7.67 0.93
N ASP A 97 -13.94 -8.81 1.57
CA ASP A 97 -14.84 -8.92 2.74
C ASP A 97 -14.41 -8.01 3.90
N VAL A 98 -13.12 -7.67 4.01
CA VAL A 98 -12.57 -6.74 5.03
C VAL A 98 -12.24 -5.34 4.50
N GLY A 99 -12.62 -5.03 3.26
CA GLY A 99 -12.43 -3.70 2.64
C GLY A 99 -11.01 -3.39 2.15
N LEU A 100 -10.14 -4.39 2.01
CA LEU A 100 -8.76 -4.24 1.54
C LEU A 100 -8.60 -4.47 0.03
N ALA A 101 -9.68 -4.84 -0.66
CA ALA A 101 -9.73 -4.98 -2.12
C ALA A 101 -11.04 -4.40 -2.68
N SER A 102 -10.97 -3.78 -3.85
CA SER A 102 -12.11 -3.17 -4.54
C SER A 102 -13.11 -4.17 -5.12
N GLN A 103 -12.70 -5.41 -5.36
CA GLN A 103 -13.56 -6.48 -5.87
C GLN A 103 -13.11 -7.85 -5.32
N PRO A 104 -14.01 -8.84 -5.24
CA PRO A 104 -13.71 -10.14 -4.62
C PRO A 104 -12.95 -11.11 -5.53
N THR A 105 -12.79 -10.78 -6.82
CA THR A 105 -12.22 -11.68 -7.84
C THR A 105 -11.00 -11.08 -8.51
N ALA A 106 -10.01 -11.93 -8.82
CA ALA A 106 -8.81 -11.56 -9.56
C ALA A 106 -8.58 -12.56 -10.71
N THR A 107 -8.91 -12.14 -11.92
CA THR A 107 -8.97 -13.01 -13.10
C THR A 107 -7.83 -12.74 -14.10
N ALA A 108 -7.47 -11.48 -14.30
CA ALA A 108 -6.45 -11.03 -15.23
C ALA A 108 -5.69 -9.81 -14.69
N ILE A 109 -4.53 -9.47 -15.24
CA ILE A 109 -3.70 -8.36 -14.74
C ILE A 109 -4.38 -6.99 -14.88
N ASP A 110 -5.27 -6.85 -15.85
CA ASP A 110 -5.96 -5.62 -16.29
C ASP A 110 -7.46 -5.61 -15.92
N ASP A 111 -7.90 -6.50 -15.04
CA ASP A 111 -9.30 -6.66 -14.62
C ASP A 111 -9.84 -5.55 -13.68
N GLY A 112 -9.13 -4.43 -13.55
CA GLY A 112 -9.53 -3.28 -12.73
C GLY A 112 -9.38 -3.45 -11.22
N LEU A 113 -8.92 -4.60 -10.73
CA LEU A 113 -8.71 -4.82 -9.30
C LEU A 113 -7.68 -3.84 -8.72
N VAL A 114 -8.11 -3.11 -7.69
CA VAL A 114 -7.29 -2.25 -6.84
C VAL A 114 -7.25 -2.81 -5.41
N LEU A 115 -6.05 -2.80 -4.80
CA LEU A 115 -5.85 -3.10 -3.37
C LEU A 115 -5.72 -1.80 -2.57
N HIS A 116 -6.28 -1.80 -1.36
CA HIS A 116 -6.22 -0.70 -0.41
C HIS A 116 -5.32 -1.09 0.75
N ASP A 117 -4.30 -0.29 1.06
CA ASP A 117 -3.34 -0.49 2.16
C ASP A 117 -2.51 -1.79 2.09
N VAL A 118 -2.79 -2.70 1.16
CA VAL A 118 -2.22 -4.05 1.06
C VAL A 118 -1.36 -4.23 -0.18
N ARG A 119 -0.14 -4.74 0.00
CA ARG A 119 0.70 -5.28 -1.09
C ARG A 119 0.90 -6.78 -0.93
N LEU A 120 0.74 -7.53 -2.02
CA LEU A 120 0.95 -8.97 -2.10
C LEU A 120 2.33 -9.27 -2.68
N THR A 121 3.07 -10.19 -2.05
CA THR A 121 4.38 -10.63 -2.53
C THR A 121 4.63 -12.12 -2.24
N ALA A 122 5.79 -12.62 -2.64
CA ALA A 122 6.27 -13.95 -2.32
C ALA A 122 7.81 -13.97 -2.17
N PRO A 123 8.35 -14.85 -1.31
CA PRO A 123 9.80 -15.07 -1.19
C PRO A 123 10.45 -15.62 -2.47
N VAL A 124 9.68 -16.31 -3.31
CA VAL A 124 10.13 -16.79 -4.63
C VAL A 124 9.19 -16.26 -5.70
N ARG A 125 9.73 -15.51 -6.68
CA ARG A 125 8.95 -14.82 -7.71
C ARG A 125 8.65 -15.65 -8.95
N CYS A 126 9.12 -16.88 -9.05
CA CYS A 126 8.88 -17.76 -10.19
C CYS A 126 8.08 -18.99 -9.76
N ALA A 127 7.24 -19.52 -10.66
CA ALA A 127 6.57 -20.78 -10.39
C ALA A 127 7.58 -21.92 -10.20
N PRO A 128 7.55 -22.64 -9.06
CA PRO A 128 8.32 -23.86 -8.89
C PRO A 128 7.49 -25.10 -9.27
N PRO A 129 8.15 -26.17 -9.76
CA PRO A 129 7.54 -27.49 -9.82
C PRO A 129 6.90 -27.88 -8.50
N ASP A 130 5.70 -28.45 -8.57
CA ASP A 130 4.88 -28.90 -7.41
C ASP A 130 4.60 -27.83 -6.35
N ASN A 131 4.76 -26.55 -6.69
CA ASN A 131 4.74 -25.44 -5.72
C ASN A 131 5.77 -25.62 -4.59
N LYS A 132 6.92 -26.23 -4.90
CA LYS A 132 8.01 -26.52 -3.96
C LYS A 132 9.32 -25.86 -4.41
N PRO A 133 9.56 -24.59 -4.04
CA PRO A 133 10.87 -23.98 -4.19
C PRO A 133 11.88 -24.63 -3.25
N THR A 134 13.12 -24.74 -3.70
CA THR A 134 14.24 -25.25 -2.91
C THR A 134 14.79 -24.17 -1.97
N PRO A 135 15.52 -24.53 -0.91
CA PRO A 135 16.23 -23.56 -0.07
C PRO A 135 17.21 -22.67 -0.85
N THR A 136 17.87 -23.21 -1.87
CA THR A 136 18.76 -22.44 -2.74
C THR A 136 17.99 -21.40 -3.53
N GLU A 137 16.89 -21.77 -4.18
CA GLU A 137 16.05 -20.82 -4.93
C GLU A 137 15.46 -19.73 -4.04
N ARG A 138 15.06 -20.08 -2.82
CA ARG A 138 14.64 -19.10 -1.80
C ARG A 138 15.75 -18.10 -1.50
N ARG A 139 16.97 -18.58 -1.22
CA ARG A 139 18.13 -17.70 -0.97
C ARG A 139 18.47 -16.84 -2.17
N THR A 140 18.44 -17.40 -3.38
CA THR A 140 18.70 -16.66 -4.62
C THR A 140 17.68 -15.54 -4.85
N CYS A 141 16.42 -15.75 -4.47
CA CYS A 141 15.35 -14.77 -4.64
C CYS A 141 15.22 -13.78 -3.47
N ALA A 142 15.80 -14.09 -2.31
CA ALA A 142 15.72 -13.29 -1.08
C ALA A 142 16.10 -11.80 -1.25
N PRO A 143 17.12 -11.42 -2.06
CA PRO A 143 17.46 -10.00 -2.25
C PRO A 143 16.32 -9.15 -2.82
N PHE A 144 15.38 -9.74 -3.59
CA PHE A 144 14.21 -9.03 -4.08
C PHE A 144 13.18 -8.77 -2.97
N LEU A 145 12.95 -9.77 -2.11
CA LEU A 145 12.05 -9.59 -0.96
C LEU A 145 12.63 -8.58 0.04
N ALA A 146 13.94 -8.65 0.30
CA ALA A 146 14.63 -7.69 1.17
C ALA A 146 14.48 -6.25 0.66
N ARG A 147 14.73 -6.04 -0.65
CA ARG A 147 14.61 -4.70 -1.22
C ARG A 147 13.16 -4.20 -1.24
N GLU A 148 12.18 -5.07 -1.48
CA GLU A 148 10.77 -4.68 -1.43
C GLU A 148 10.35 -4.21 -0.04
N ILE A 149 10.76 -4.92 1.01
CA ILE A 149 10.50 -4.51 2.41
C ILE A 149 11.19 -3.19 2.73
N GLU A 150 12.43 -3.03 2.29
CA GLU A 150 13.19 -1.78 2.49
C GLU A 150 12.49 -0.59 1.82
N LEU A 151 12.00 -0.76 0.57
CA LEU A 151 11.28 0.28 -0.16
C LEU A 151 9.90 0.61 0.46
N LEU A 152 9.31 -0.33 1.19
CA LEU A 152 8.05 -0.14 1.92
C LEU A 152 8.27 0.37 3.36
N SER A 153 9.52 0.50 3.81
CA SER A 153 9.83 0.67 5.24
C SER A 153 9.27 1.94 5.88
N ALA A 154 8.92 2.95 5.08
CA ALA A 154 8.31 4.19 5.57
C ALA A 154 6.86 3.99 6.06
N THR A 155 6.13 3.03 5.50
CA THR A 155 4.69 2.84 5.74
C THR A 155 4.33 1.47 6.28
N LEU A 156 5.16 0.46 6.05
CA LEU A 156 4.88 -0.92 6.40
C LEU A 156 4.84 -1.11 7.92
N LYS A 157 3.68 -1.54 8.44
CA LYS A 157 3.45 -1.79 9.87
C LYS A 157 3.21 -3.26 10.19
N VAL A 158 2.66 -4.03 9.25
CA VAL A 158 2.31 -5.43 9.46
C VAL A 158 2.57 -6.30 8.24
N ALA A 159 3.09 -7.50 8.46
CA ALA A 159 3.22 -8.55 7.46
C ALA A 159 2.36 -9.77 7.83
N VAL A 160 1.38 -10.09 6.98
CA VAL A 160 0.57 -11.31 7.08
C VAL A 160 1.24 -12.41 6.26
N VAL A 161 1.71 -13.45 6.94
CA VAL A 161 2.53 -14.48 6.34
C VAL A 161 1.77 -15.78 6.15
N LEU A 162 1.59 -16.19 4.90
CA LEU A 162 0.80 -17.34 4.50
C LEU A 162 1.68 -18.60 4.50
N GLY A 163 1.69 -19.30 5.63
CA GLY A 163 2.35 -20.59 5.81
C GLY A 163 3.81 -20.51 6.30
N ALA A 164 4.30 -21.65 6.79
CA ALA A 164 5.62 -21.76 7.41
C ALA A 164 6.79 -21.43 6.47
N PHE A 165 6.64 -21.66 5.16
CA PHE A 165 7.70 -21.35 4.19
C PHE A 165 7.94 -19.84 4.10
N GLY A 166 6.86 -19.06 3.94
CA GLY A 166 6.91 -17.61 3.94
C GLY A 166 7.47 -17.07 5.26
N TRP A 167 7.02 -17.65 6.38
CA TRP A 167 7.45 -17.27 7.73
C TRP A 167 8.96 -17.38 7.91
N GLN A 168 9.52 -18.54 7.56
CA GLN A 168 10.97 -18.76 7.62
C GLN A 168 11.74 -17.85 6.67
N ALA A 169 11.22 -17.62 5.46
CA ALA A 169 11.87 -16.77 4.49
C ALA A 169 11.92 -15.30 4.96
N LEU A 170 10.80 -14.79 5.45
CA LEU A 170 10.68 -13.42 5.94
C LEU A 170 11.55 -13.20 7.18
N MET A 171 11.54 -14.13 8.15
CA MET A 171 12.43 -14.04 9.31
C MET A 171 13.91 -13.99 8.92
N THR A 172 14.35 -14.78 7.94
CA THR A 172 15.73 -14.69 7.45
C THR A 172 16.01 -13.32 6.85
N VAL A 173 15.12 -12.81 6.00
CA VAL A 173 15.29 -11.50 5.37
C VAL A 173 15.33 -10.37 6.39
N LEU A 174 14.46 -10.40 7.42
CA LEU A 174 14.43 -9.40 8.47
C LEU A 174 15.68 -9.47 9.37
N ALA A 175 16.15 -10.67 9.71
CA ALA A 175 17.42 -10.83 10.44
C ALA A 175 18.60 -10.22 9.67
N ASP A 176 18.71 -10.53 8.37
CA ASP A 176 19.78 -10.02 7.51
C ASP A 176 19.67 -8.49 7.31
N ALA A 177 18.47 -7.93 7.46
CA ALA A 177 18.19 -6.50 7.41
C ALA A 177 18.36 -5.79 8.77
N GLY A 178 18.81 -6.49 9.81
CA GLY A 178 19.13 -5.88 11.11
C GLY A 178 17.96 -5.80 12.10
N TRP A 179 16.81 -6.41 11.81
CA TRP A 179 15.70 -6.47 12.78
C TRP A 179 16.05 -7.34 13.98
N GLU A 180 15.62 -6.91 15.16
CA GLU A 180 15.81 -7.64 16.40
C GLU A 180 14.80 -8.80 16.47
N LEU A 181 15.29 -10.03 16.28
CA LEU A 181 14.45 -11.23 16.36
C LEU A 181 14.49 -11.85 17.75
N PRO A 182 13.35 -12.34 18.28
CA PRO A 182 13.32 -13.08 19.53
C PRO A 182 14.20 -14.33 19.49
N SER A 183 14.81 -14.64 20.64
CA SER A 183 15.56 -15.87 20.87
C SER A 183 14.92 -16.66 22.03
N PRO A 184 14.41 -17.89 21.81
CA PRO A 184 14.46 -18.66 20.56
C PRO A 184 13.55 -18.08 19.46
N ARG A 185 13.87 -18.37 18.19
CA ARG A 185 13.07 -17.89 17.05
C ARG A 185 11.61 -18.38 17.16
N PRO A 186 10.62 -17.50 16.98
CA PRO A 186 9.22 -17.89 17.06
C PRO A 186 8.86 -18.92 15.97
N LYS A 187 8.15 -19.97 16.39
CA LYS A 187 7.64 -21.00 15.49
C LYS A 187 6.40 -20.49 14.76
N PHE A 188 6.23 -20.91 13.52
CA PHE A 188 5.02 -20.61 12.76
C PHE A 188 3.80 -21.32 13.36
N THR A 189 2.73 -20.55 13.60
CA THR A 189 1.38 -21.05 13.84
C THR A 189 0.36 -20.10 13.21
N HIS A 190 -0.86 -20.57 12.95
CA HIS A 190 -1.96 -19.68 12.61
C HIS A 190 -2.34 -18.83 13.84
N GLY A 191 -2.61 -17.55 13.63
CA GLY A 191 -2.87 -16.57 14.68
C GLY A 191 -1.63 -16.13 15.44
N ALA A 192 -0.42 -16.51 15.01
CA ALA A 192 0.80 -15.96 15.60
C ALA A 192 0.82 -14.43 15.42
N ASP A 193 1.25 -13.71 16.44
CA ASP A 193 1.53 -12.27 16.38
C ASP A 193 2.90 -12.04 17.05
N VAL A 194 3.83 -11.47 16.28
CA VAL A 194 5.18 -11.18 16.75
C VAL A 194 5.50 -9.75 16.37
N GLU A 195 5.63 -8.87 17.36
CA GLU A 195 6.15 -7.52 17.17
C GLU A 195 7.68 -7.60 17.09
N LEU A 196 8.24 -6.96 16.07
CA LEU A 196 9.67 -6.80 15.88
C LEU A 196 10.02 -5.31 15.91
N THR A 197 11.19 -5.02 16.45
CA THR A 197 11.77 -3.67 16.47
C THR A 197 13.04 -3.67 15.65
N HIS A 198 13.23 -2.62 14.87
CA HIS A 198 14.50 -2.34 14.21
C HIS A 198 15.27 -1.31 15.06
N PRO A 199 16.62 -1.37 15.11
CA PRO A 199 17.44 -0.42 15.91
C PRO A 199 17.23 1.07 15.60
N ASP A 200 16.62 1.41 14.47
CA ASP A 200 16.25 2.79 14.09
C ASP A 200 14.84 3.21 14.57
N GLY A 201 14.19 2.38 15.38
CA GLY A 201 12.88 2.66 15.98
C GLY A 201 11.67 2.18 15.16
N ARG A 202 11.87 1.65 13.95
CA ARG A 202 10.76 1.04 13.19
C ARG A 202 10.21 -0.19 13.90
N ARG A 203 8.89 -0.38 13.79
CA ARG A 203 8.18 -1.54 14.32
C ARG A 203 7.47 -2.28 13.20
N LEU A 204 7.40 -3.61 13.32
CA LEU A 204 6.73 -4.48 12.35
C LEU A 204 6.07 -5.65 13.07
N HIS A 205 4.76 -5.79 12.90
CA HIS A 205 4.04 -7.00 13.32
C HIS A 205 4.15 -8.10 12.27
N LEU A 206 4.43 -9.32 12.70
CA LEU A 206 4.35 -10.52 11.88
C LEU A 206 3.16 -11.37 12.30
N LEU A 207 2.15 -11.44 11.43
CA LEU A 207 0.97 -12.26 11.65
C LEU A 207 1.10 -13.59 10.90
N GLY A 208 0.96 -14.70 11.62
CA GLY A 208 0.99 -16.04 11.03
C GLY A 208 -0.40 -16.48 10.56
N CYS A 209 -0.53 -16.88 9.30
CA CYS A 209 -1.77 -17.48 8.79
C CYS A 209 -1.46 -18.78 8.04
N TYR A 210 -2.32 -19.80 8.16
CA TYR A 210 -2.19 -20.98 7.30
C TYR A 210 -2.29 -20.56 5.83
N HIS A 211 -1.56 -21.26 4.96
CA HIS A 211 -1.55 -20.92 3.55
C HIS A 211 -2.94 -21.15 2.93
N VAL A 212 -3.37 -20.25 2.04
CA VAL A 212 -4.64 -20.31 1.30
C VAL A 212 -4.69 -21.41 0.22
N SER A 213 -3.90 -22.48 0.36
CA SER A 213 -3.86 -23.56 -0.63
C SER A 213 -5.16 -24.37 -0.59
N GLN A 214 -5.53 -24.94 -1.74
CA GLN A 214 -6.72 -25.81 -1.83
C GLN A 214 -6.71 -26.94 -0.79
N HIS A 215 -5.53 -27.49 -0.46
CA HIS A 215 -5.42 -28.51 0.58
C HIS A 215 -5.91 -27.99 1.93
N ASN A 216 -5.52 -26.79 2.35
CA ASN A 216 -5.94 -26.23 3.64
C ASN A 216 -7.41 -25.77 3.60
N THR A 217 -7.86 -25.19 2.49
CA THR A 217 -9.21 -24.63 2.39
C THR A 217 -10.28 -25.71 2.23
N PHE A 218 -10.00 -26.79 1.49
CA PHE A 218 -10.98 -27.89 1.34
C PHE A 218 -11.05 -28.82 2.54
N THR A 219 -9.96 -28.96 3.30
CA THR A 219 -9.95 -29.76 4.53
C THR A 219 -10.53 -29.01 5.73
N GLY A 220 -10.86 -27.72 5.58
CA GLY A 220 -11.30 -26.86 6.70
C GLY A 220 -10.19 -26.45 7.65
N ARG A 221 -8.93 -26.83 7.38
CA ARG A 221 -7.76 -26.39 8.17
C ARG A 221 -7.61 -24.87 8.17
N LEU A 222 -8.02 -24.21 7.09
CA LEU A 222 -8.20 -22.77 7.05
C LEU A 222 -9.61 -22.47 6.54
N THR A 223 -10.42 -21.79 7.36
CA THR A 223 -11.73 -21.28 6.95
C THR A 223 -11.63 -19.83 6.47
N ARG A 224 -12.67 -19.36 5.77
CA ARG A 224 -12.72 -17.96 5.33
C ARG A 224 -12.77 -16.99 6.50
N GLU A 225 -13.50 -17.36 7.56
CA GLU A 225 -13.58 -16.59 8.80
C GLU A 225 -12.21 -16.44 9.47
N MET A 226 -11.47 -17.55 9.63
CA MET A 226 -10.11 -17.52 10.18
C MET A 226 -9.16 -16.62 9.39
N LEU A 227 -9.23 -16.64 8.06
CA LEU A 227 -8.45 -15.72 7.23
C LEU A 227 -8.92 -14.27 7.44
N GLY A 228 -10.23 -14.04 7.46
CA GLY A 228 -10.83 -12.73 7.71
C GLY A 228 -10.42 -12.13 9.05
N ASP A 229 -10.31 -12.94 10.11
CA ASP A 229 -9.87 -12.49 11.44
C ASP A 229 -8.42 -12.00 11.42
N VAL A 230 -7.51 -12.75 10.79
CA VAL A 230 -6.11 -12.32 10.64
C VAL A 230 -6.01 -11.04 9.81
N LEU A 231 -6.79 -10.93 8.72
CA LEU A 231 -6.81 -9.72 7.89
C LEU A 231 -7.41 -8.52 8.62
N ARG A 232 -8.46 -8.71 9.44
CA ARG A 232 -9.02 -7.66 10.30
C ARG A 232 -8.01 -7.22 11.35
N GLN A 233 -7.31 -8.15 12.00
CA GLN A 233 -6.24 -7.83 12.94
C GLN A 233 -5.12 -7.03 12.25
N ALA A 234 -4.69 -7.46 11.05
CA ALA A 234 -3.71 -6.71 10.27
C ALA A 234 -4.19 -5.29 9.96
N ASN A 235 -5.45 -5.14 9.57
CA ASN A 235 -6.06 -3.84 9.32
C ASN A 235 -6.11 -2.96 10.57
N THR A 236 -6.47 -3.55 11.72
CA THR A 236 -6.45 -2.87 13.02
C THR A 236 -5.03 -2.42 13.36
N ILE A 237 -4.01 -3.27 13.24
CA ILE A 237 -2.61 -2.92 13.53
C ILE A 237 -2.11 -1.84 12.57
N ALA A 238 -2.39 -1.96 11.28
CA ALA A 238 -2.02 -0.95 10.29
C ALA A 238 -2.63 0.43 10.60
N ARG A 239 -3.81 0.42 11.24
CA ARG A 239 -4.54 1.61 11.70
C ARG A 239 -4.23 1.99 13.15
N ALA A 240 -3.64 1.11 13.95
CA ALA A 240 -3.26 1.33 15.33
C ALA A 240 -1.89 2.02 15.35
N GLU A 241 -1.77 3.08 16.15
CA GLU A 241 -0.63 4.00 16.18
C GLU A 241 -0.49 4.78 14.86
N GLU A 242 -1.21 5.88 14.68
CA GLU A 242 -1.17 7.13 15.48
C GLU A 242 -1.93 7.10 16.83
N ALA A 243 -1.20 7.00 17.93
CA ALA A 243 -1.58 7.49 19.26
C ALA A 243 -0.36 8.26 19.81
N PRO A 244 -0.56 9.36 20.53
CA PRO A 244 -0.13 10.67 20.07
C PRO A 244 1.33 10.96 20.38
N MET A 245 2.13 11.13 19.31
CA MET A 245 3.27 12.03 19.34
C MET A 245 3.11 13.01 18.18
N THR A 246 2.64 14.21 18.54
CA THR A 246 2.24 15.37 17.73
C THR A 246 0.99 15.21 16.84
N ASP A 247 -0.01 16.02 17.18
CA ASP A 247 -1.39 16.07 16.69
C ASP A 247 -1.49 16.51 15.22
N HIS A 248 -1.21 15.61 14.27
CA HIS A 248 -1.61 15.82 12.87
C HIS A 248 -3.07 15.39 12.60
N ALA A 249 -3.77 14.85 13.60
CA ALA A 249 -5.16 14.42 13.53
C ALA A 249 -6.17 15.58 13.61
N ALA A 250 -5.75 16.77 14.04
CA ALA A 250 -6.63 17.92 14.18
C ALA A 250 -6.72 18.83 12.93
N VAL A 251 -6.29 18.36 11.75
CA VAL A 251 -6.60 19.07 10.49
C VAL A 251 -8.07 18.84 10.13
N ARG A 252 -8.92 19.88 10.16
CA ARG A 252 -10.35 19.82 9.85
C ARG A 252 -10.68 20.65 8.61
N VAL A 253 -11.85 20.40 8.02
CA VAL A 253 -12.41 21.24 6.96
C VAL A 253 -13.74 21.79 7.46
N ARG A 254 -13.93 23.10 7.32
CA ARG A 254 -15.21 23.76 7.59
C ARG A 254 -15.52 24.78 6.51
N ARG A 255 -16.79 25.14 6.36
CA ARG A 255 -17.13 26.30 5.53
C ARG A 255 -16.83 27.57 6.30
N ILE A 256 -16.29 28.57 5.62
CA ILE A 256 -16.03 29.90 6.21
C ILE A 256 -17.31 30.62 6.68
N TYR A 257 -18.48 30.14 6.25
CA TYR A 257 -19.79 30.68 6.66
C TYR A 257 -20.30 30.05 7.96
N ASP A 258 -19.71 28.94 8.41
CA ASP A 258 -20.08 28.28 9.64
C ASP A 258 -19.48 29.04 10.82
N ASP A 259 -20.20 29.06 11.95
CA ASP A 259 -19.73 29.75 13.14
C ASP A 259 -18.41 29.12 13.66
N PRO A 260 -17.47 29.93 14.17
CA PRO A 260 -16.24 29.43 14.73
C PRO A 260 -16.49 28.53 15.92
N ASP A 261 -15.71 27.45 16.01
CA ASP A 261 -15.78 26.49 17.09
C ASP A 261 -14.56 26.63 17.99
N PRO A 262 -14.71 26.57 19.33
CA PRO A 262 -13.58 26.61 20.25
C PRO A 262 -12.47 25.59 19.94
N ASP A 263 -12.81 24.47 19.30
CA ASP A 263 -11.87 23.40 18.97
C ASP A 263 -11.19 23.58 17.61
N ASP A 264 -11.48 24.66 16.86
CA ASP A 264 -10.97 24.86 15.49
C ASP A 264 -9.46 25.07 15.40
N GLY A 265 -8.83 25.52 16.49
CA GLY A 265 -7.44 25.95 16.51
C GLY A 265 -7.14 27.00 15.43
N ALA A 266 -6.05 26.83 14.70
CA ALA A 266 -5.66 27.75 13.63
C ALA A 266 -6.64 27.66 12.45
N ARG A 267 -7.33 28.76 12.12
CA ARG A 267 -8.33 28.85 11.05
C ARG A 267 -7.73 29.48 9.80
N ILE A 268 -7.45 28.67 8.79
CA ILE A 268 -6.73 29.08 7.58
C ILE A 268 -7.66 28.99 6.36
N LEU A 269 -7.92 30.12 5.71
CA LEU A 269 -8.63 30.14 4.43
C LEU A 269 -7.70 29.67 3.32
N VAL A 270 -8.13 28.63 2.60
CA VAL A 270 -7.33 28.01 1.52
C VAL A 270 -7.91 28.25 0.12
N ASP A 271 -9.03 28.96 0.02
CA ASP A 271 -9.61 29.33 -1.26
C ASP A 271 -8.75 30.39 -1.97
N ARG A 272 -8.67 30.29 -3.30
CA ARG A 272 -8.01 31.30 -4.14
C ARG A 272 -8.70 32.67 -4.06
N LEU A 273 -10.01 32.66 -3.88
CA LEU A 273 -10.86 33.86 -3.91
C LEU A 273 -11.46 34.11 -2.54
N TRP A 274 -11.54 35.39 -2.16
CA TRP A 274 -12.24 35.78 -0.95
C TRP A 274 -13.75 35.45 -1.06
N PRO A 275 -14.39 34.88 -0.01
CA PRO A 275 -15.80 34.49 -0.05
C PRO A 275 -16.73 35.70 -0.20
N ARG A 276 -17.79 35.56 -1.00
CA ARG A 276 -18.76 36.64 -1.23
C ARG A 276 -19.58 36.90 0.04
N GLY A 277 -19.74 38.18 0.40
CA GLY A 277 -20.53 38.59 1.57
C GLY A 277 -19.88 38.29 2.92
N MET A 278 -18.61 37.87 2.94
CA MET A 278 -17.84 37.64 4.15
C MET A 278 -16.97 38.87 4.44
N SER A 279 -17.13 39.51 5.60
CA SER A 279 -16.19 40.54 6.07
C SER A 279 -14.98 39.89 6.73
N LYS A 280 -13.87 40.63 6.84
CA LYS A 280 -12.66 40.14 7.53
C LYS A 280 -12.94 39.83 9.00
N ASP A 281 -13.65 40.73 9.68
CA ASP A 281 -13.96 40.59 11.10
C ASP A 281 -14.83 39.37 11.39
N ARG A 282 -15.80 39.08 10.51
CA ARG A 282 -16.69 37.92 10.65
C ARG A 282 -16.02 36.60 10.28
N ALA A 283 -14.96 36.61 9.48
CA ALA A 283 -14.34 35.38 8.99
C ALA A 283 -13.61 34.61 10.09
N HIS A 284 -13.18 35.30 11.16
CA HIS A 284 -12.43 34.73 12.29
C HIS A 284 -11.29 33.80 11.81
N LEU A 285 -10.54 34.22 10.80
CA LEU A 285 -9.40 33.45 10.27
C LEU A 285 -8.10 34.04 10.77
N ASP A 286 -7.12 33.17 11.01
CA ASP A 286 -5.76 33.55 11.37
C ASP A 286 -4.95 33.90 10.12
N GLU A 287 -5.20 33.22 9.00
CA GLU A 287 -4.49 33.47 7.75
C GLU A 287 -5.31 33.14 6.49
N TRP A 288 -5.04 33.87 5.41
CA TRP A 288 -5.49 33.53 4.07
C TRP A 288 -4.33 33.00 3.20
N CYS A 289 -4.18 31.67 3.16
CA CYS A 289 -3.11 30.97 2.46
C CYS A 289 -3.47 30.70 0.98
N LYS A 290 -3.60 31.76 0.17
CA LYS A 290 -3.97 31.65 -1.25
C LYS A 290 -2.96 30.90 -2.15
N ALA A 291 -1.76 30.65 -1.63
CA ALA A 291 -0.66 30.00 -2.37
C ALA A 291 -0.90 28.49 -2.51
N VAL A 292 -1.57 27.86 -1.56
CA VAL A 292 -1.88 26.42 -1.63
C VAL A 292 -3.04 26.11 -2.57
N ALA A 293 -3.88 27.11 -2.88
CA ALA A 293 -5.08 26.94 -3.69
C ALA A 293 -4.79 26.39 -5.11
N PRO A 294 -5.75 25.64 -5.71
CA PRO A 294 -5.62 25.18 -7.08
C PRO A 294 -5.48 26.36 -8.06
N SER A 295 -4.81 26.10 -9.20
CA SER A 295 -4.67 27.07 -10.29
C SER A 295 -6.03 27.58 -10.79
N THR A 296 -6.00 28.75 -11.45
CA THR A 296 -7.23 29.33 -12.00
C THR A 296 -7.82 28.43 -13.08
N GLU A 297 -6.95 27.81 -13.87
CA GLU A 297 -7.24 26.87 -14.95
C GLU A 297 -7.92 25.61 -14.38
N LEU A 298 -7.32 24.99 -13.37
CA LEU A 298 -7.85 23.78 -12.75
C LEU A 298 -9.19 24.04 -12.05
N ARG A 299 -9.32 25.16 -11.33
CA ARG A 299 -10.57 25.56 -10.66
C ARG A 299 -11.70 25.78 -11.67
N LYS A 300 -11.43 26.46 -12.80
CA LYS A 300 -12.42 26.68 -13.87
C LYS A 300 -12.82 25.37 -14.54
N TRP A 301 -11.86 24.48 -14.79
CA TRP A 301 -12.13 23.17 -15.39
C TRP A 301 -12.98 22.27 -14.49
N TYR A 302 -12.66 22.24 -13.18
CA TYR A 302 -13.36 21.43 -12.20
C TYR A 302 -14.82 21.86 -12.06
N GLY A 303 -15.06 23.17 -11.90
CA GLY A 303 -16.42 23.72 -11.81
C GLY A 303 -17.27 23.16 -10.66
N HIS A 304 -16.66 22.51 -9.67
CA HIS A 304 -17.34 21.74 -8.61
C HIS A 304 -18.31 20.66 -9.13
N ASP A 305 -17.99 20.05 -10.26
CA ASP A 305 -18.71 18.89 -10.79
C ASP A 305 -18.29 17.61 -10.03
N PRO A 306 -19.19 16.95 -9.28
CA PRO A 306 -18.86 15.75 -8.51
C PRO A 306 -18.25 14.63 -9.36
N ALA A 307 -18.63 14.50 -10.64
CA ALA A 307 -18.11 13.47 -11.53
C ALA A 307 -16.62 13.68 -11.87
N LYS A 308 -16.14 14.93 -11.80
CA LYS A 308 -14.75 15.30 -12.07
C LYS A 308 -13.87 15.30 -10.82
N PHE A 309 -14.46 15.12 -9.63
CA PHE A 309 -13.72 15.23 -8.38
C PHE A 309 -12.52 14.29 -8.26
N PRO A 310 -12.58 13.00 -8.66
CA PRO A 310 -11.41 12.11 -8.60
C PRO A 310 -10.23 12.63 -9.43
N GLU A 311 -10.51 13.11 -10.64
CA GLU A 311 -9.49 13.66 -11.54
C GLU A 311 -8.99 15.03 -11.07
N PHE A 312 -9.88 15.88 -10.56
CA PHE A 312 -9.52 17.13 -9.90
C PHE A 312 -8.54 16.89 -8.74
N ALA A 313 -8.83 15.93 -7.86
CA ALA A 313 -7.98 15.61 -6.73
C ALA A 313 -6.60 15.10 -7.18
N ALA A 314 -6.52 14.30 -8.24
CA ALA A 314 -5.25 13.86 -8.81
C ALA A 314 -4.43 15.03 -9.38
N ARG A 315 -5.05 15.89 -10.19
CA ARG A 315 -4.39 17.07 -10.79
C ARG A 315 -3.97 18.09 -9.74
N TYR A 316 -4.80 18.33 -8.73
CA TYR A 316 -4.49 19.27 -7.65
C TYR A 316 -3.31 18.79 -6.81
N ARG A 317 -3.24 17.50 -6.48
CA ARG A 317 -2.05 16.93 -5.81
C ARG A 317 -0.76 17.14 -6.62
N ALA A 318 -0.84 17.06 -7.95
CA ALA A 318 0.31 17.37 -8.79
C ALA A 318 0.68 18.86 -8.75
N GLU A 319 -0.27 19.79 -8.67
CA GLU A 319 0.04 21.22 -8.51
C GLU A 319 0.74 21.51 -7.17
N LEU A 320 0.42 20.78 -6.11
CA LEU A 320 1.04 20.92 -4.78
C LEU A 320 2.53 20.56 -4.73
N THR A 321 3.08 19.94 -5.78
CA THR A 321 4.53 19.65 -5.88
C THR A 321 5.34 20.78 -6.52
N VAL A 322 4.66 21.80 -7.08
CA VAL A 322 5.31 23.00 -7.62
C VAL A 322 5.93 23.80 -6.46
N PRO A 323 7.18 24.30 -6.57
CA PRO A 323 7.93 24.87 -5.44
C PRO A 323 7.15 25.87 -4.56
N GLU A 324 6.52 26.87 -5.15
CA GLU A 324 5.73 27.87 -4.39
C GLU A 324 4.57 27.25 -3.59
N ARG A 325 3.92 26.22 -4.14
CA ARG A 325 2.83 25.50 -3.45
C ARG A 325 3.37 24.51 -2.43
N ALA A 326 4.50 23.88 -2.72
CA ALA A 326 5.19 22.98 -1.82
C ALA A 326 5.64 23.71 -0.54
N ASP A 327 6.15 24.93 -0.66
CA ASP A 327 6.53 25.79 0.46
C ASP A 327 5.32 26.16 1.33
N ALA A 328 4.21 26.58 0.70
CA ALA A 328 2.96 26.87 1.40
C ALA A 328 2.40 25.62 2.10
N LEU A 329 2.45 24.46 1.44
CA LEU A 329 2.04 23.19 2.02
C LEU A 329 2.94 22.80 3.21
N ALA A 330 4.25 23.02 3.13
CA ALA A 330 5.17 22.78 4.23
C ALA A 330 4.88 23.69 5.43
N ASP A 331 4.46 24.94 5.22
CA ASP A 331 3.99 25.82 6.30
C ASP A 331 2.73 25.29 6.98
N LEU A 332 1.75 24.85 6.21
CA LEU A 332 0.54 24.22 6.75
C LEU A 332 0.86 22.95 7.54
N ARG A 333 1.83 22.15 7.10
CA ARG A 333 2.30 20.97 7.86
C ARG A 333 2.91 21.38 9.20
N ARG A 334 3.75 22.43 9.25
CA ARG A 334 4.31 22.94 10.51
C ARG A 334 3.22 23.42 11.46
N ARG A 335 2.19 24.10 10.95
CA ARG A 335 1.04 24.55 11.75
C ARG A 335 0.22 23.37 12.29
N ALA A 336 -0.06 22.40 11.42
CA ALA A 336 -0.73 21.17 11.84
C ALA A 336 0.06 20.44 12.94
N ALA A 337 1.41 20.50 12.95
CA ALA A 337 2.21 19.90 14.01
C ALA A 337 2.09 20.63 15.38
N GLN A 338 1.68 21.90 15.37
CA GLN A 338 1.60 22.75 16.58
C GLN A 338 0.25 22.65 17.30
N GLY A 339 -0.78 22.08 16.66
CA GLY A 339 -2.10 21.89 17.22
C GLY A 339 -3.19 21.88 16.14
N PRO A 340 -4.47 21.99 16.55
CA PRO A 340 -5.60 21.95 15.63
C PRO A 340 -5.53 22.98 14.51
N LEU A 341 -5.85 22.54 13.29
CA LEU A 341 -5.79 23.33 12.07
C LEU A 341 -7.10 23.17 11.29
N THR A 342 -7.90 24.21 11.20
CA THR A 342 -9.14 24.22 10.41
C THR A 342 -8.91 24.90 9.07
N LEU A 343 -9.00 24.13 7.99
CA LEU A 343 -9.01 24.63 6.62
C LEU A 343 -10.40 25.15 6.28
N LEU A 344 -10.49 26.44 6.01
CA LEU A 344 -11.74 27.11 5.65
C LEU A 344 -11.89 27.16 4.13
N THR A 345 -13.11 26.88 3.66
CA THR A 345 -13.50 27.02 2.25
C THR A 345 -14.87 27.70 2.10
N ALA A 346 -15.09 28.41 1.01
CA ALA A 346 -16.39 28.97 0.62
C ALA A 346 -17.25 27.97 -0.18
N ALA A 347 -16.70 26.82 -0.57
CA ALA A 347 -17.41 25.79 -1.32
C ALA A 347 -18.71 25.41 -0.59
N LYS A 348 -19.81 25.28 -1.34
CA LYS A 348 -21.11 24.83 -0.76
C LYS A 348 -21.06 23.40 -0.27
N ARG A 349 -20.24 22.60 -0.94
CA ARG A 349 -19.96 21.19 -0.67
C ARG A 349 -18.48 21.09 -0.35
N ASP A 350 -18.19 21.07 0.94
CA ASP A 350 -16.82 20.92 1.45
C ASP A 350 -16.30 19.49 1.21
N ASP A 351 -17.15 18.47 1.23
CA ASP A 351 -16.84 17.06 0.93
C ASP A 351 -16.16 16.83 -0.43
N ILE A 352 -16.42 17.71 -1.40
CA ILE A 352 -15.79 17.70 -2.74
C ILE A 352 -15.03 19.00 -3.04
N SER A 353 -14.45 19.64 -2.02
CA SER A 353 -13.65 20.85 -2.16
C SER A 353 -12.15 20.58 -2.27
N GLU A 354 -11.39 21.60 -2.69
CA GLU A 354 -9.93 21.63 -2.57
C GLU A 354 -9.46 21.46 -1.13
N ALA A 355 -10.20 22.00 -0.15
CA ALA A 355 -9.84 21.92 1.26
C ALA A 355 -9.88 20.46 1.75
N THR A 356 -10.82 19.65 1.25
CA THR A 356 -10.88 18.21 1.56
C THR A 356 -9.70 17.44 0.97
N VAL A 357 -9.30 17.75 -0.26
CA VAL A 357 -8.08 17.14 -0.85
C VAL A 357 -6.84 17.54 -0.06
N LEU A 358 -6.74 18.83 0.29
CA LEU A 358 -5.60 19.36 1.04
C LEU A 358 -5.52 18.80 2.46
N ALA A 359 -6.65 18.68 3.16
CA ALA A 359 -6.71 18.04 4.48
C ALA A 359 -6.23 16.59 4.42
N HIS A 360 -6.62 15.85 3.39
CA HIS A 360 -6.12 14.49 3.18
C HIS A 360 -4.60 14.47 2.96
N VAL A 361 -4.06 15.37 2.12
CA VAL A 361 -2.60 15.49 1.92
C VAL A 361 -1.87 15.79 3.24
N LEU A 362 -2.38 16.73 4.04
CA LEU A 362 -1.77 17.13 5.31
C LEU A 362 -1.79 16.00 6.35
N ARG A 363 -2.88 15.22 6.41
CA ARG A 363 -3.02 14.07 7.31
C ARG A 363 -2.14 12.88 6.90
N CYS A 364 -1.81 12.73 5.62
CA CYS A 364 -1.01 11.61 5.11
C CYS A 364 0.51 11.84 5.13
N SER A 365 1.00 12.99 5.64
CA SER A 365 2.39 13.44 5.47
C SER A 365 3.30 13.16 6.68
N GLY A 366 3.54 11.89 7.00
CA GLY A 366 4.56 11.48 7.97
C GLY A 366 5.58 10.55 7.33
N THR A 367 6.45 11.04 6.42
CA THR A 367 7.78 10.49 6.08
C THR A 367 8.39 11.25 4.90
N GLY A 368 9.48 11.97 5.15
CA GLY A 368 10.22 12.70 4.14
C GLY A 368 11.18 13.69 4.80
N HIS A 369 12.24 13.16 5.42
CA HIS A 369 13.33 14.01 5.89
C HIS A 369 14.29 14.29 4.74
N GLU A 370 14.54 15.57 4.56
CA GLU A 370 15.59 16.15 3.73
C GLU A 370 16.95 15.58 4.14
N THR A 371 17.73 15.12 3.15
CA THR A 371 19.17 15.39 3.03
C THR A 371 19.54 15.40 1.55
#